data_AF-A0A090S0U7-F1
#
_entry.id   AF-A0A090S0U7-F1
#
_cell.length_a   1.000
_cell.length_b   1.000
_cell.length_c   1.000
_cell.angle_alpha   90.00
_cell.angle_beta   90.00
_cell.angle_gamma   90.00
#
_symmetry.space_group_name_H-M   'P 1'
#
loop_
_entity.id
_entity.type
_entity.pdbx_description
1 polymer ?
#
loop_
_entity_poly.entity_id
_entity_poly.type
_entity_poly.pdbx_seq_one_letter_code
_entity_poly.pdbx_strand_id
1 'polypeptide(L)'
;MVLNVDSGIDYRLRTLEQAEIYHFPLDEAANQNLERYFNQLVVDDRVHEASIDINHRDIEVFAAADDVLFASFAQLCQTMRSQNDYIEMSRIYHTVLLADVKQMDAKLDDAARRFIALVDEFYERRVKLIISAEVPLEELYTQGQLEFEFKRCISRLTEMQSHDYLASEHLP
;
A
#
# COMPACT_ATOMS: atom_id res chain seq x y z
N MET A 1 -15.62 -30.08 11.19
CA MET A 1 -14.21 -29.75 11.45
C MET A 1 -14.04 -28.31 10.99
N VAL A 2 -14.17 -27.36 11.91
CA VAL A 2 -14.11 -25.93 11.62
C VAL A 2 -12.62 -25.60 11.55
N LEU A 3 -12.07 -25.50 10.35
CA LEU A 3 -10.69 -25.05 10.15
C LEU A 3 -10.64 -23.54 10.40
N ASN A 4 -9.96 -23.18 11.49
CA ASN A 4 -9.32 -21.89 11.79
C ASN A 4 -9.36 -20.84 10.67
N VAL A 5 -10.39 -19.99 10.65
CA VAL A 5 -10.38 -18.73 9.88
C VAL A 5 -9.73 -17.62 10.73
N ASP A 6 -9.93 -17.65 12.05
CA ASP A 6 -9.37 -16.64 12.98
C ASP A 6 -7.83 -16.65 13.04
N SER A 7 -7.18 -17.81 12.90
CA SER A 7 -5.73 -17.91 13.08
C SER A 7 -4.92 -17.19 12.00
N GLY A 8 -5.43 -17.09 10.77
CA GLY A 8 -4.77 -16.38 9.68
C GLY A 8 -4.89 -14.86 9.84
N ILE A 9 -6.07 -14.39 10.24
CA ILE A 9 -6.35 -12.97 10.49
C ILE A 9 -5.52 -12.47 11.68
N ASP A 10 -5.53 -13.20 12.81
CA ASP A 10 -4.77 -12.85 14.01
C ASP A 10 -3.25 -12.80 13.74
N TYR A 11 -2.74 -13.72 12.92
CA TYR A 11 -1.32 -13.74 12.58
C TYR A 11 -0.93 -12.53 11.73
N ARG A 12 -1.72 -12.19 10.71
CA ARG A 12 -1.48 -10.99 9.88
C ARG A 12 -1.57 -9.70 10.69
N LEU A 13 -2.55 -9.59 11.59
CA LEU A 13 -2.65 -8.43 12.47
C LEU A 13 -1.39 -8.28 13.33
N ARG A 14 -0.89 -9.35 13.94
CA ARG A 14 0.36 -9.30 14.72
C ARG A 14 1.56 -8.87 13.88
N THR A 15 1.66 -9.34 12.64
CA THR A 15 2.71 -8.90 11.70
C THR A 15 2.58 -7.39 11.44
N LEU A 16 1.37 -6.89 11.20
CA LEU A 16 1.11 -5.46 10.97
C LEU A 16 1.41 -4.59 12.20
N GLU A 17 1.04 -5.04 13.41
CA GLU A 17 1.33 -4.32 14.66
C GLU A 17 2.83 -4.20 14.95
N GLN A 18 3.62 -5.17 14.49
CA GLN A 18 5.08 -5.17 14.62
C GLN A 18 5.78 -4.51 13.44
N ALA A 19 5.04 -4.23 12.36
CA ALA A 19 5.58 -3.61 11.17
C ALA A 19 5.70 -2.10 11.35
N GLU A 20 6.77 -1.54 10.79
CA GLU A 20 6.86 -0.12 10.58
C GLU A 20 6.00 0.22 9.35
N ILE A 21 4.76 0.64 9.59
CA ILE A 21 3.76 0.89 8.53
C ILE A 21 4.20 2.02 7.59
N TYR A 22 4.97 2.99 8.09
CA TYR A 22 5.57 4.04 7.29
C TYR A 22 7.04 4.19 7.64
N HIS A 23 7.93 3.80 6.73
CA HIS A 23 9.36 3.89 6.90
C HIS A 23 9.95 5.03 6.06
N PHE A 24 10.84 5.82 6.68
CA PHE A 24 11.69 6.79 5.99
C PHE A 24 13.05 6.86 6.71
N PRO A 25 14.15 7.18 6.01
CA PRO A 25 14.26 7.43 4.56
C PRO A 25 14.28 6.13 3.71
N LEU A 26 14.42 6.24 2.38
CA LEU A 26 14.68 5.08 1.51
C LEU A 26 16.11 4.56 1.68
N ASP A 27 16.36 3.85 2.77
CA ASP A 27 17.63 3.17 3.03
C ASP A 27 17.55 1.66 2.74
N GLU A 28 18.63 0.94 3.05
CA GLU A 28 18.67 -0.52 2.87
C GLU A 28 17.68 -1.25 3.80
N ALA A 29 17.42 -0.70 5.00
CA ALA A 29 16.49 -1.27 5.95
C ALA A 29 15.04 -1.17 5.44
N ALA A 30 14.69 -0.11 4.73
CA ALA A 30 13.38 0.03 4.07
C ALA A 30 13.06 -1.18 3.17
N ASN A 31 14.00 -1.55 2.31
CA ASN A 31 13.84 -2.67 1.38
C ASN A 31 13.78 -4.02 2.10
N GLN A 32 14.71 -4.25 3.03
CA GLN A 32 14.74 -5.47 3.84
C GLN A 32 13.46 -5.65 4.67
N ASN A 33 12.92 -4.55 5.21
CA ASN A 33 11.68 -4.55 5.99
C ASN A 33 10.48 -4.92 5.12
N LEU A 34 10.31 -4.29 3.95
CA LEU A 34 9.21 -4.60 3.05
C LEU A 34 9.24 -6.06 2.57
N GLU A 35 10.40 -6.56 2.17
CA GLU A 35 10.56 -7.97 1.78
C GLU A 35 10.22 -8.91 2.95
N ARG A 36 10.70 -8.60 4.16
CA ARG A 36 10.39 -9.38 5.36
C ARG A 36 8.89 -9.37 5.65
N TYR A 37 8.24 -8.22 5.61
CA TYR A 37 6.81 -8.11 5.88
C TYR A 37 5.98 -8.83 4.83
N PHE A 38 6.32 -8.72 3.55
CA PHE A 38 5.66 -9.48 2.48
C PHE A 38 5.72 -10.99 2.77
N ASN A 39 6.92 -11.53 3.04
CA ASN A 39 7.09 -12.95 3.35
C ASN A 39 6.37 -13.40 4.64
N GLN A 40 6.19 -12.48 5.60
CA GLN A 40 5.44 -12.78 6.82
C GLN A 40 3.92 -12.70 6.62
N LEU A 41 3.42 -11.94 5.65
CA LEU A 41 1.98 -11.75 5.40
C LEU A 41 1.40 -12.82 4.48
N VAL A 42 2.24 -13.38 3.61
CA VAL A 42 1.91 -14.49 2.71
C VAL A 42 1.98 -15.81 3.50
N VAL A 43 0.95 -16.66 3.37
CA VAL A 43 0.77 -17.86 4.22
C VAL A 43 1.43 -19.11 3.62
N ASP A 44 1.91 -19.05 2.38
CA ASP A 44 2.34 -20.21 1.61
C ASP A 44 3.54 -19.89 0.71
N ASP A 45 4.40 -20.87 0.43
CA ASP A 45 5.55 -20.78 -0.50
C ASP A 45 5.09 -20.74 -1.99
N ARG A 46 3.91 -20.15 -2.23
CA ARG A 46 3.31 -20.08 -3.57
C ARG A 46 4.17 -19.23 -4.49
N VAL A 47 4.03 -19.51 -5.78
CA VAL A 47 4.68 -18.75 -6.84
C VAL A 47 4.30 -17.28 -6.69
N HIS A 48 5.30 -16.43 -6.44
CA HIS A 48 5.12 -14.99 -6.45
C HIS A 48 4.89 -14.53 -7.89
N GLU A 49 3.77 -13.88 -8.14
CA GLU A 49 3.49 -13.29 -9.44
C GLU A 49 4.26 -11.97 -9.59
N ALA A 50 5.03 -11.83 -10.67
CA ALA A 50 5.72 -10.59 -11.01
C ALA A 50 4.85 -9.63 -11.85
N SER A 51 3.62 -10.03 -12.17
CA SER A 51 2.65 -9.23 -12.90
C SER A 51 1.24 -9.60 -12.46
N ILE A 52 0.36 -8.62 -12.38
CA ILE A 52 -1.06 -8.78 -12.00
C ILE A 52 -1.98 -8.25 -13.11
N ASP A 53 -3.15 -8.85 -13.28
CA ASP A 53 -4.20 -8.33 -14.17
C ASP A 53 -5.18 -7.45 -13.38
N ILE A 54 -5.29 -6.18 -13.77
CA ILE A 54 -6.23 -5.21 -13.20
C ILE A 54 -6.95 -4.52 -14.35
N ASN A 55 -8.25 -4.73 -14.48
CA ASN A 55 -9.15 -4.18 -15.49
C ASN A 55 -8.63 -4.49 -16.90
N HIS A 56 -8.19 -5.73 -17.12
CA HIS A 56 -7.59 -6.20 -18.38
C HIS A 56 -6.28 -5.48 -18.72
N ARG A 57 -5.54 -5.05 -17.71
CA ARG A 57 -4.20 -4.44 -17.85
C ARG A 57 -3.22 -5.23 -17.03
N ASP A 58 -2.16 -5.69 -17.69
CA ASP A 58 -1.00 -6.23 -17.02
C ASP A 58 -0.22 -5.10 -16.32
N ILE A 59 0.08 -5.31 -15.04
CA ILE A 59 0.87 -4.41 -14.21
C ILE A 59 2.03 -5.19 -13.63
N GLU A 60 3.26 -4.80 -14.00
CA GLU A 60 4.45 -5.32 -13.37
C GLU A 60 4.52 -4.89 -11.90
N VAL A 61 4.86 -5.83 -11.03
CA VAL A 61 4.96 -5.65 -9.59
C VAL A 61 6.20 -6.38 -9.08
N PHE A 62 6.63 -6.11 -7.85
CA PHE A 62 7.73 -6.89 -7.27
C PHE A 62 7.28 -8.32 -6.96
N ALA A 63 6.12 -8.44 -6.33
CA ALA A 63 5.49 -9.72 -6.04
C ALA A 63 4.00 -9.51 -5.74
N ALA A 64 3.18 -10.50 -6.09
CA ALA A 64 1.84 -10.66 -5.56
C ALA A 64 1.61 -12.12 -5.19
N ALA A 65 0.97 -12.35 -4.05
CA ALA A 65 0.57 -13.67 -3.58
C ALA A 65 -0.62 -13.55 -2.64
N ASP A 66 -1.55 -14.51 -2.73
CA ASP A 66 -2.82 -14.46 -2.00
C ASP A 66 -3.57 -13.14 -2.23
N ASP A 67 -3.76 -12.36 -1.18
CA ASP A 67 -4.39 -11.05 -1.09
C ASP A 67 -3.37 -9.98 -0.64
N VAL A 68 -2.08 -10.23 -0.88
CA VAL A 68 -0.96 -9.31 -0.58
C VAL A 68 -0.28 -8.89 -1.88
N LEU A 69 -0.17 -7.58 -2.08
CA LEU A 69 0.51 -6.97 -3.22
C LEU A 69 1.78 -6.24 -2.76
N PHE A 70 2.90 -6.44 -3.45
CA PHE A 70 4.12 -5.68 -3.26
C PHE A 70 4.55 -5.02 -4.58
N ALA A 71 4.50 -3.69 -4.62
CA ALA A 71 4.83 -2.90 -5.80
C ALA A 71 5.53 -1.58 -5.42
N SER A 72 6.19 -0.96 -6.40
CA SER A 72 6.76 0.38 -6.26
C SER A 72 5.76 1.49 -6.55
N PHE A 73 6.03 2.67 -6.00
CA PHE A 73 5.36 3.91 -6.34
C PHE A 73 5.41 4.21 -7.84
N ALA A 74 6.51 3.90 -8.51
CA ALA A 74 6.63 4.07 -9.94
C ALA A 74 5.63 3.19 -10.70
N GLN A 75 5.53 1.91 -10.34
CA GLN A 75 4.60 0.96 -10.95
C GLN A 75 3.14 1.39 -10.77
N LEU A 76 2.75 1.81 -9.56
CA LEU A 76 1.34 2.11 -9.26
C LEU A 76 0.94 3.57 -9.54
N CYS A 77 1.83 4.55 -9.38
CA CYS A 77 1.47 5.98 -9.46
C CYS A 77 2.15 6.75 -10.61
N GLN A 78 3.22 6.23 -11.21
CA GLN A 78 3.89 6.87 -12.35
C GLN A 78 3.56 6.23 -13.71
N THR A 79 2.76 5.16 -13.72
CA THR A 79 2.19 4.56 -14.94
C THR A 79 0.76 5.05 -15.20
N MET A 80 0.21 4.70 -16.38
CA MET A 80 -1.17 5.04 -16.72
C MET A 80 -2.16 4.20 -15.91
N ARG A 81 -2.61 4.75 -14.77
CA ARG A 81 -3.68 4.20 -13.94
C ARG A 81 -4.91 5.10 -13.89
N SER A 82 -6.07 4.46 -13.79
CA SER A 82 -7.38 5.07 -13.57
C SER A 82 -7.86 4.80 -12.14
N GLN A 83 -8.89 5.54 -11.70
CA GLN A 83 -9.52 5.27 -10.41
C GLN A 83 -10.08 3.84 -10.31
N ASN A 84 -10.64 3.31 -11.41
CA ASN A 84 -11.16 1.95 -11.46
C ASN A 84 -10.09 0.89 -11.18
N ASP A 85 -8.83 1.17 -11.53
CA ASP A 85 -7.72 0.25 -11.26
C ASP A 85 -7.48 0.15 -9.74
N TYR A 86 -7.51 1.27 -9.02
CA TYR A 86 -7.39 1.27 -7.57
C TYR A 86 -8.61 0.65 -6.88
N ILE A 87 -9.81 0.87 -7.41
CA ILE A 87 -11.03 0.20 -6.93
C ILE A 87 -10.88 -1.31 -7.05
N GLU A 88 -10.38 -1.83 -8.17
CA GLU A 88 -10.22 -3.29 -8.31
C GLU A 88 -9.09 -3.85 -7.45
N MET A 89 -7.92 -3.19 -7.42
CA MET A 89 -6.81 -3.58 -6.55
C MET A 89 -7.27 -3.68 -5.09
N SER A 90 -8.02 -2.68 -4.64
CA SER A 90 -8.53 -2.61 -3.26
C SER A 90 -9.64 -3.62 -2.97
N ARG A 91 -10.20 -4.31 -3.96
CA ARG A 91 -11.13 -5.44 -3.78
C ARG A 91 -10.41 -6.77 -3.72
N ILE A 92 -9.31 -6.89 -4.46
CA ILE A 92 -8.50 -8.11 -4.54
C ILE A 92 -7.56 -8.22 -3.34
N TYR A 93 -6.86 -7.12 -3.00
CA TYR A 93 -5.79 -7.13 -2.01
C TYR A 93 -6.25 -6.56 -0.67
N HIS A 94 -6.06 -7.35 0.38
CA HIS A 94 -6.25 -6.93 1.77
C HIS A 94 -5.07 -6.10 2.27
N THR A 95 -3.85 -6.40 1.80
CA THR A 95 -2.64 -5.68 2.19
C THR A 95 -1.81 -5.32 0.96
N VAL A 96 -1.31 -4.09 0.95
CA VAL A 96 -0.44 -3.57 -0.10
C VAL A 96 0.83 -2.98 0.52
N LEU A 97 1.98 -3.42 0.03
CA LEU A 97 3.29 -2.86 0.32
C LEU A 97 3.69 -1.97 -0.85
N LEU A 98 3.93 -0.70 -0.56
CA LEU A 98 4.26 0.34 -1.52
C LEU A 98 5.68 0.84 -1.28
N ALA A 99 6.61 0.40 -2.12
CA ALA A 99 8.00 0.82 -2.03
C ALA A 99 8.27 2.15 -2.75
N ASP A 100 9.33 2.83 -2.32
CA ASP A 100 9.99 3.92 -3.04
C ASP A 100 9.09 5.14 -3.31
N VAL A 101 8.20 5.48 -2.38
CA VAL A 101 7.36 6.67 -2.48
C VAL A 101 8.25 7.92 -2.50
N LYS A 102 8.18 8.64 -3.62
CA LYS A 102 8.98 9.83 -3.88
C LYS A 102 8.39 11.05 -3.21
N GLN A 103 9.23 11.99 -2.79
CA GLN A 103 8.75 13.33 -2.47
C GLN A 103 8.14 13.95 -3.73
N MET A 104 6.90 14.39 -3.62
CA MET A 104 6.14 14.97 -4.72
C MET A 104 6.15 16.50 -4.66
N ASP A 105 6.27 17.10 -5.84
CA ASP A 105 6.14 18.53 -6.07
C ASP A 105 5.23 18.75 -7.30
N ALA A 106 5.08 20.01 -7.72
CA ALA A 106 4.28 20.39 -8.87
C ALA A 106 4.65 19.66 -10.19
N LYS A 107 5.86 19.09 -10.32
CA LYS A 107 6.26 18.32 -11.50
C LYS A 107 5.77 16.88 -11.45
N LEU A 108 5.44 16.38 -10.26
CA LEU A 108 4.87 15.06 -10.02
C LEU A 108 3.36 15.13 -9.69
N ASP A 109 2.67 16.23 -10.03
CA ASP A 109 1.24 16.43 -9.76
C ASP A 109 0.37 15.27 -10.25
N ASP A 110 0.64 14.71 -11.44
CA ASP A 110 -0.11 13.56 -11.95
C ASP A 110 0.09 12.30 -11.08
N ALA A 111 1.31 12.08 -10.61
CA ALA A 111 1.62 10.97 -9.70
C ALA A 111 1.01 11.22 -8.31
N ALA A 112 1.02 12.47 -7.84
CA ALA A 112 0.38 12.87 -6.59
C ALA A 112 -1.14 12.67 -6.62
N ARG A 113 -1.82 13.03 -7.72
CA ARG A 113 -3.26 12.73 -7.89
C ARG A 113 -3.54 11.24 -7.84
N ARG A 114 -2.70 10.44 -8.51
CA ARG A 114 -2.80 8.98 -8.52
C ARG A 114 -2.55 8.38 -7.14
N PHE A 115 -1.59 8.89 -6.40
CA PHE A 115 -1.31 8.49 -5.03
C PHE A 115 -2.48 8.83 -4.10
N ILE A 116 -3.04 10.03 -4.19
CA ILE A 116 -4.24 10.41 -3.43
C ILE A 116 -5.41 9.47 -3.77
N ALA A 117 -5.65 9.19 -5.05
CA ALA A 117 -6.71 8.28 -5.46
C ALA A 117 -6.51 6.85 -4.92
N LEU A 118 -5.27 6.34 -4.94
CA LEU A 118 -4.91 5.06 -4.34
C LEU A 118 -5.19 5.04 -2.83
N VAL A 119 -4.70 6.04 -2.10
CA VAL A 119 -4.88 6.14 -0.65
C VAL A 119 -6.36 6.28 -0.29
N ASP A 120 -7.11 7.07 -1.04
CA ASP A 120 -8.55 7.28 -0.79
C ASP A 120 -9.32 5.96 -0.93
N GLU A 121 -9.10 5.20 -2.01
CA GLU A 121 -9.78 3.90 -2.20
C GLU A 121 -9.34 2.86 -1.18
N PHE A 122 -8.04 2.81 -0.86
CA PHE A 122 -7.50 1.87 0.13
C PHE A 122 -8.03 2.19 1.52
N TYR A 123 -8.12 3.48 1.84
CA TYR A 123 -8.71 3.97 3.07
C TYR A 123 -10.16 3.52 3.21
N GLU A 124 -10.98 3.79 2.20
CA GLU A 124 -12.41 3.45 2.18
C GLU A 124 -12.67 1.94 2.32
N ARG A 125 -11.80 1.12 1.73
CA ARG A 125 -11.91 -0.35 1.79
C ARG A 125 -11.14 -1.01 2.91
N ARG A 126 -10.48 -0.24 3.78
CA ARG A 126 -9.71 -0.75 4.92
C ARG A 126 -8.53 -1.64 4.52
N VAL A 127 -7.95 -1.39 3.34
CA VAL A 127 -6.73 -2.04 2.87
C VAL A 127 -5.56 -1.61 3.75
N LYS A 128 -4.75 -2.57 4.18
CA LYS A 128 -3.55 -2.28 4.99
C LYS A 128 -2.43 -1.82 4.05
N LEU A 129 -1.92 -0.62 4.27
CA LEU A 129 -0.92 -0.01 3.38
C LEU A 129 0.38 0.19 4.15
N ILE A 130 1.43 -0.56 3.79
CA ILE A 130 2.79 -0.40 4.32
C ILE A 130 3.60 0.39 3.29
N ILE A 131 4.32 1.43 3.70
CA ILE A 131 5.00 2.36 2.80
C ILE A 131 6.48 2.50 3.16
N SER A 132 7.37 2.49 2.17
CA SER A 132 8.67 3.15 2.28
C SER A 132 8.69 4.45 1.47
N ALA A 133 9.26 5.50 2.05
CA ALA A 133 9.25 6.84 1.46
C ALA A 133 10.60 7.57 1.60
N GLU A 134 10.84 8.53 0.69
CA GLU A 134 12.07 9.35 0.69
C GLU A 134 12.15 10.30 1.88
N VAL A 135 11.01 10.74 2.38
CA VAL A 135 10.85 11.84 3.33
C VAL A 135 9.79 11.46 4.37
N PRO A 136 9.76 12.13 5.54
CA PRO A 136 8.67 11.97 6.49
C PRO A 136 7.31 12.32 5.84
N LEU A 137 6.25 11.78 6.41
CA LEU A 137 4.89 11.84 5.88
C LEU A 137 4.40 13.29 5.65
N GLU A 138 4.77 14.20 6.53
CA GLU A 138 4.41 15.63 6.46
C GLU A 138 5.11 16.36 5.31
N GLU A 139 6.21 15.80 4.80
CA GLU A 139 7.03 16.38 3.74
C GLU A 139 6.81 15.68 2.38
N LEU A 140 5.92 14.69 2.30
CA LEU A 140 5.64 13.95 1.06
C LEU A 140 5.19 14.82 -0.10
N TYR A 141 4.56 15.96 0.18
CA TYR A 141 4.13 16.92 -0.83
C TYR A 141 4.50 18.34 -0.42
N THR A 142 5.30 19.00 -1.25
CA THR A 142 5.93 20.28 -0.89
C THR A 142 5.18 21.48 -1.45
N GLN A 143 4.87 21.48 -2.74
CA GLN A 143 4.26 22.60 -3.46
C GLN A 143 3.45 22.10 -4.65
N GLY A 144 2.38 22.83 -4.98
CA GLY A 144 1.59 22.63 -6.20
C GLY A 144 0.10 22.82 -5.95
N GLN A 145 -0.76 22.32 -6.84
CA GLN A 145 -2.20 22.63 -6.78
C GLN A 145 -2.99 21.72 -5.82
N LEU A 146 -2.38 20.66 -5.29
CA LEU A 146 -3.04 19.62 -4.50
C LEU A 146 -2.83 19.77 -2.99
N GLU A 147 -2.37 20.93 -2.49
CA GLU A 147 -2.03 21.10 -1.06
C GLU A 147 -3.17 20.73 -0.11
N PHE A 148 -4.42 21.03 -0.48
CA PHE A 148 -5.58 20.74 0.37
C PHE A 148 -5.91 19.24 0.36
N GLU A 149 -5.93 18.62 -0.81
CA GLU A 149 -6.17 17.19 -1.01
C GLU A 149 -5.08 16.36 -0.35
N PHE A 150 -3.83 16.80 -0.43
CA PHE A 150 -2.69 16.10 0.15
C PHE A 150 -2.71 16.18 1.69
N LYS A 151 -3.15 17.29 2.29
CA LYS A 151 -3.40 17.36 3.74
C LYS A 151 -4.42 16.31 4.20
N ARG A 152 -5.48 16.10 3.42
CA ARG A 152 -6.48 15.05 3.70
C ARG A 152 -5.88 13.64 3.52
N CYS A 153 -5.05 13.45 2.50
CA CYS A 153 -4.30 12.20 2.28
C CYS A 153 -3.39 11.87 3.47
N ILE A 154 -2.65 12.86 3.97
CA ILE A 154 -1.80 12.75 5.16
C ILE A 154 -2.62 12.30 6.39
N SER A 155 -3.77 12.93 6.66
CA SER A 155 -4.64 12.52 7.77
C SER A 155 -5.09 11.05 7.65
N ARG A 156 -5.44 10.60 6.43
CA ARG A 156 -5.82 9.20 6.19
C ARG A 156 -4.64 8.26 6.41
N LEU A 157 -3.47 8.56 5.87
CA LEU A 157 -2.26 7.75 6.08
C LEU A 157 -1.89 7.65 7.56
N THR A 158 -2.08 8.71 8.34
CA THR A 158 -1.88 8.68 9.80
C THR A 158 -2.90 7.77 10.48
N GLU A 159 -4.18 7.83 10.09
CA GLU A 159 -5.22 6.96 10.64
C GLU A 159 -5.00 5.49 10.26
N MET A 160 -4.52 5.21 9.04
CA MET A 160 -4.21 3.86 8.55
C MET A 160 -3.12 3.15 9.36
N GLN A 161 -2.29 3.90 10.09
CA GLN A 161 -1.26 3.38 10.99
C GLN A 161 -1.80 3.04 12.39
N SER A 162 -3.02 3.44 12.72
CA SER A 162 -3.61 3.17 14.04
C SER A 162 -3.95 1.68 14.20
N HIS A 163 -3.80 1.18 15.43
CA HIS A 163 -4.21 -0.18 15.77
C HIS A 163 -5.67 -0.47 15.35
N ASP A 164 -6.58 0.46 15.63
CA ASP A 164 -8.01 0.28 15.31
C ASP A 164 -8.23 0.13 13.80
N TYR A 165 -7.49 0.87 12.98
CA TYR A 165 -7.54 0.70 11.54
C TYR A 165 -6.93 -0.64 11.12
N LEU A 166 -5.77 -1.03 11.65
CA LEU A 166 -5.11 -2.30 11.32
C LEU A 166 -5.97 -3.51 11.72
N ALA A 167 -6.69 -3.44 12.84
CA ALA A 167 -7.59 -4.49 13.33
C ALA A 167 -8.94 -4.53 12.59
N SER A 168 -9.27 -3.51 11.79
CA SER A 168 -10.55 -3.46 11.08
C SER A 168 -10.61 -4.44 9.90
N GLU A 169 -11.78 -5.04 9.68
CA GLU A 169 -12.03 -5.92 8.54
C GLU A 169 -12.03 -5.13 7.21
N HIS A 170 -11.38 -5.70 6.19
CA HIS A 170 -11.36 -5.21 4.81
C HIS A 170 -12.73 -5.33 4.13
N LEU A 171 -13.03 -4.42 3.20
CA LEU A 171 -14.33 -4.29 2.54
C LEU A 171 -14.22 -4.52 1.02
N PRO A 172 -14.59 -5.73 0.50
CA PRO A 172 -14.45 -6.10 -0.91
C PRO A 172 -15.52 -5.51 -1.87
#